data_AF-A0A965FY33-F1
#
_entry.id   AF-A0A965FY33-F1
#
_cell.length_a   1.000
_cell.length_b   1.000
_cell.length_c   1.000
_cell.angle_alpha   90.00
_cell.angle_beta   90.00
_cell.angle_gamma   90.00
#
_symmetry.space_group_name_H-M   'P 1'
#
loop_
_entity.id
_entity.type
_entity.pdbx_description
1 polymer ?
#
loop_
_entity_poly.entity_id
_entity_poly.type
_entity_poly.pdbx_seq_one_letter_code
_entity_poly.pdbx_strand_id
1 'polypeptide(L)'
;MISADLNIILPEIVISVFAMLALIFAVYTSKDKLAGTLTWAVAGVFVLVSLWIAGMSGNNTAFNGMFIDDGFARFAKVTILVSAAAVLVMSQDYMSRRGLLKFEYPILIA
;
A
#
# COMPACT_ATOMS: atom_id res chain seq x y z
N MET A 1 25.92 8.11 0.52
CA MET A 1 24.95 9.08 1.05
C MET A 1 23.57 8.98 0.38
N ILE A 2 23.40 8.32 -0.77
CA ILE A 2 22.06 8.02 -1.36
C ILE A 2 21.46 6.73 -0.78
N SER A 3 22.29 5.72 -0.50
CA SER A 3 21.83 4.41 -0.02
C SER A 3 21.14 4.46 1.36
N ALA A 4 21.53 5.40 2.21
CA ALA A 4 20.90 5.63 3.51
C ALA A 4 19.51 6.27 3.36
N ASP A 5 19.40 7.25 2.45
CA ASP A 5 18.14 7.93 2.13
C ASP A 5 17.11 6.97 1.53
N LEU A 6 17.55 6.05 0.65
CA LEU A 6 16.68 5.01 0.08
C LEU A 6 16.15 4.02 1.12
N ASN A 7 16.91 3.76 2.18
CA ASN A 7 16.49 2.84 3.24
C ASN A 7 15.36 3.45 4.09
N ILE A 8 15.30 4.78 4.18
CA ILE A 8 14.27 5.51 4.92
C ILE A 8 12.91 5.44 4.19
N ILE A 9 12.90 5.48 2.85
CA ILE A 9 11.69 5.42 2.02
C ILE A 9 11.37 4.02 1.49
N LEU A 10 12.02 3.00 2.05
CA LEU A 10 11.93 1.62 1.58
C LEU A 10 10.50 1.06 1.66
N PRO A 11 9.71 1.31 2.73
CA PRO A 11 8.30 0.91 2.78
C PRO A 11 7.47 1.45 1.60
N GLU A 12 7.68 2.71 1.22
CA GLU A 12 6.97 3.38 0.14
C GLU A 12 7.37 2.84 -1.24
N ILE A 13 8.66 2.52 -1.43
CA ILE A 13 9.15 1.86 -2.64
C ILE A 13 8.50 0.49 -2.81
N VAL A 14 8.39 -0.28 -1.72
CA VAL A 14 7.79 -1.62 -1.74
C VAL A 14 6.34 -1.56 -2.19
N ILE A 15 5.54 -0.63 -1.65
CA ILE A 15 4.13 -0.44 -2.08
C ILE A 15 4.06 -0.05 -3.56
N SER A 16 4.89 0.90 -3.99
CA SER A 16 4.89 1.39 -5.39
C SER A 16 5.23 0.27 -6.38
N VAL A 17 6.27 -0.51 -6.09
CA VAL A 17 6.67 -1.65 -6.94
C VAL A 17 5.60 -2.73 -6.93
N PHE A 18 5.00 -3.01 -5.76
CA PHE A 18 3.90 -3.95 -5.65
C PHE A 18 2.69 -3.52 -6.49
N ALA A 19 2.29 -2.25 -6.45
CA ALA A 19 1.18 -1.72 -7.24
C ALA A 19 1.43 -1.89 -8.76
N MET A 20 2.64 -1.56 -9.23
CA MET A 20 3.02 -1.73 -10.64
C MET A 20 2.99 -3.21 -11.08
N LEU A 21 3.53 -4.11 -10.26
CA LEU A 21 3.53 -5.55 -10.55
C LEU A 21 2.12 -6.14 -10.50
N ALA A 22 1.32 -5.73 -9.51
CA ALA A 22 -0.08 -6.14 -9.38
C ALA A 22 -0.91 -5.72 -10.60
N LEU A 23 -0.63 -4.53 -11.16
CA LEU A 23 -1.26 -4.05 -12.39
C LEU A 23 -0.93 -4.94 -13.58
N ILE A 24 0.36 -5.20 -13.83
CA ILE A 24 0.80 -6.05 -14.94
C ILE A 24 0.19 -7.46 -14.78
N PHE A 25 0.24 -8.02 -13.58
CA PHE A 25 -0.32 -9.34 -13.29
C PHE A 25 -1.85 -9.39 -13.54
N ALA A 26 -2.59 -8.40 -13.02
CA ALA A 26 -4.04 -8.35 -13.17
C ALA A 26 -4.49 -8.23 -14.63
N VAL A 27 -3.72 -7.50 -15.47
CA VAL A 27 -3.98 -7.37 -16.91
C VAL A 27 -3.80 -8.70 -17.64
N TYR A 28 -2.79 -9.50 -17.29
CA TYR A 28 -2.47 -10.75 -17.99
C TYR A 28 -3.31 -11.96 -17.54
N THR A 29 -3.76 -12.04 -16.29
CA THR A 29 -4.27 -13.32 -15.75
C THR A 29 -5.77 -13.51 -15.90
N SER A 30 -6.65 -12.53 -15.62
CA SER A 30 -8.11 -12.55 -15.88
C SER A 30 -8.79 -11.42 -15.08
N LYS A 31 -9.15 -10.34 -15.77
CA LYS A 31 -9.69 -9.07 -15.23
C LYS A 31 -10.66 -9.22 -14.04
N ASP A 32 -11.83 -9.86 -14.25
CA ASP A 32 -12.94 -9.72 -13.28
C ASP A 32 -13.01 -10.81 -12.22
N LYS A 33 -12.50 -12.03 -12.49
CA LYS A 33 -12.56 -13.14 -11.52
C LYS A 33 -11.57 -13.02 -10.37
N LEU A 34 -10.43 -12.35 -10.59
CA LEU A 34 -9.38 -12.21 -9.58
C LEU A 34 -9.48 -10.94 -8.75
N ALA A 35 -10.39 -10.02 -9.09
CA ALA A 35 -10.45 -8.71 -8.47
C ALA A 35 -10.78 -8.77 -6.95
N GLY A 36 -11.56 -9.77 -6.52
CA GLY A 36 -11.76 -10.05 -5.09
C GLY A 36 -10.47 -10.51 -4.37
N THR A 37 -9.75 -11.47 -4.95
CA THR A 37 -8.47 -11.97 -4.41
C THR A 37 -7.40 -10.88 -4.39
N LEU A 38 -7.36 -10.03 -5.42
CA LEU A 38 -6.44 -8.90 -5.52
C LEU A 38 -6.72 -7.88 -4.40
N THR A 39 -7.99 -7.60 -4.12
CA THR A 39 -8.39 -6.66 -3.06
C THR A 39 -7.89 -7.12 -1.69
N TRP A 40 -8.03 -8.42 -1.38
CA TRP A 40 -7.48 -9.01 -0.16
C TRP A 40 -5.95 -8.99 -0.13
N ALA A 41 -5.29 -9.25 -1.27
CA ALA A 41 -3.84 -9.20 -1.36
C ALA A 41 -3.30 -7.79 -1.07
N VAL A 42 -3.89 -6.74 -1.69
CA VAL A 42 -3.49 -5.35 -1.44
C VAL A 42 -3.74 -4.96 0.03
N ALA A 43 -4.90 -5.29 0.58
CA ALA A 43 -5.19 -5.03 1.99
C ALA A 43 -4.17 -5.72 2.92
N GLY A 44 -3.78 -6.95 2.62
CA GLY A 44 -2.73 -7.67 3.35
C GLY A 44 -1.37 -6.97 3.27
N VAL A 45 -0.98 -6.48 2.10
CA VAL A 45 0.27 -5.71 1.92
C VAL A 45 0.25 -4.44 2.76
N PHE A 46 -0.84 -3.67 2.77
CA PHE A 46 -0.93 -2.47 3.62
C PHE A 46 -0.79 -2.78 5.11
N VAL A 47 -1.40 -3.85 5.59
CA VAL A 47 -1.27 -4.25 6.99
C VAL A 47 0.18 -4.62 7.31
N LEU A 48 0.82 -5.44 6.47
CA LEU A 48 2.23 -5.84 6.65
C LEU A 48 3.17 -4.64 6.64
N VAL A 49 2.99 -3.71 5.69
CA VAL A 49 3.81 -2.50 5.61
C VAL A 49 3.54 -1.58 6.81
N SER A 50 2.30 -1.49 7.30
CA SER A 50 1.99 -0.72 8.50
C SER A 50 2.70 -1.27 9.74
N LEU A 51 2.73 -2.60 9.91
CA LEU A 51 3.43 -3.26 11.03
C LEU A 51 4.94 -3.04 10.94
N TRP A 52 5.49 -3.05 9.73
CA TRP A 52 6.90 -2.74 9.51
C TRP A 52 7.21 -1.29 9.89
N ILE A 53 6.45 -0.32 9.41
CA ILE A 53 6.64 1.10 9.74
C ILE A 53 6.52 1.34 11.25
N ALA A 54 5.58 0.65 11.92
CA ALA A 54 5.39 0.74 13.36
C ALA A 54 6.59 0.19 14.18
N GLY A 55 7.32 -0.80 13.65
CA GLY A 55 8.51 -1.38 14.29
C GLY A 55 9.81 -0.60 14.06
N MET A 56 9.82 0.35 13.14
CA MET A 56 10.97 1.22 12.89
C MET A 56 11.08 2.29 13.99
N SER A 57 12.31 2.70 14.31
CA SER A 57 12.60 3.66 15.39
C SER A 57 13.65 4.70 14.95
N GLY A 58 13.57 5.88 15.54
CA GLY A 58 14.49 7.00 15.29
C GLY A 58 13.85 8.13 14.50
N ASN A 59 14.54 9.27 14.49
CA ASN A 59 14.20 10.43 13.67
C ASN A 59 15.21 10.51 12.54
N ASN A 60 14.76 10.25 11.32
CA ASN A 60 15.60 10.23 10.14
C ASN A 60 15.11 11.27 9.14
N THR A 61 16.03 12.06 8.60
CA THR A 61 15.74 12.98 7.50
C THR A 61 16.49 12.49 6.27
N ALA A 62 15.79 12.32 5.15
CA ALA A 62 16.36 11.92 3.88
C ALA A 62 16.26 13.04 2.84
N PHE A 63 17.06 12.94 1.77
CA PHE A 63 17.01 13.83 0.61
C PHE A 63 17.14 15.31 0.97
N ASN A 64 18.15 15.64 1.79
CA ASN A 64 18.45 17.02 2.19
C ASN A 64 17.25 17.76 2.82
N GLY A 65 16.42 17.04 3.58
CA GLY A 65 15.25 17.58 4.29
C GLY A 65 13.93 17.49 3.53
N MET A 66 13.90 16.90 2.33
CA MET A 66 12.63 16.69 1.59
C MET A 66 11.75 15.60 2.21
N PHE A 67 12.33 14.68 2.98
CA PHE A 67 11.60 13.62 3.66
C PHE A 67 11.98 13.57 5.14
N ILE A 68 10.98 13.63 6.01
CA ILE A 68 11.15 13.63 7.46
C ILE A 68 10.38 12.42 7.99
N ASP A 69 11.10 11.42 8.50
CA ASP A 69 10.55 10.28 9.23
C ASP A 69 10.71 10.54 10.73
N ASP A 70 9.66 11.09 11.34
CA ASP A 70 9.54 11.28 12.79
C ASP A 70 8.43 10.39 13.37
N GLY A 71 8.24 10.44 14.69
CA GLY A 71 7.20 9.65 15.36
C GLY A 71 5.78 9.97 14.87
N PHE A 72 5.52 11.23 14.49
CA PHE A 72 4.20 11.65 14.01
C PHE A 72 3.93 11.16 12.59
N ALA A 73 4.89 11.34 11.67
CA ALA A 73 4.82 10.83 10.31
C ALA A 73 4.62 9.32 10.29
N ARG A 74 5.35 8.58 11.14
CA ARG A 74 5.18 7.13 11.32
C ARG A 74 3.76 6.77 11.76
N PHE A 75 3.24 7.42 12.80
CA PHE A 75 1.87 7.23 13.26
C PHE A 75 0.84 7.53 12.16
N ALA A 76 1.02 8.63 11.43
CA ALA A 76 0.14 9.03 10.34
C ALA A 76 0.13 8.00 9.20
N LYS A 77 1.31 7.54 8.75
CA LYS A 77 1.45 6.51 7.71
C LYS A 77 0.76 5.20 8.11
N VAL A 78 0.99 4.73 9.33
CA VAL A 78 0.33 3.52 9.85
C VAL A 78 -1.19 3.67 9.86
N THR A 79 -1.69 4.81 10.35
CA THR A 79 -3.12 5.11 10.38
C THR A 79 -3.74 5.12 8.99
N ILE A 80 -3.06 5.73 8.01
CA ILE A 80 -3.51 5.79 6.62
C ILE A 80 -3.56 4.38 6.01
N LEU A 81 -2.50 3.58 6.16
CA LEU A 81 -2.43 2.22 5.60
C LEU A 81 -3.50 1.29 6.19
N VAL A 82 -3.71 1.33 7.51
CA VAL A 82 -4.75 0.52 8.18
C VAL A 82 -6.15 0.98 7.74
N SER A 83 -6.38 2.29 7.63
CA SER A 83 -7.65 2.84 7.16
C SER A 83 -7.92 2.44 5.70
N ALA A 84 -6.91 2.51 4.83
CA ALA A 84 -7.01 2.10 3.43
C ALA A 84 -7.32 0.60 3.30
N ALA A 85 -6.68 -0.24 4.13
CA ALA A 85 -6.97 -1.68 4.17
C ALA A 85 -8.41 -1.97 4.60
N ALA A 86 -8.91 -1.27 5.64
CA ALA A 86 -10.28 -1.41 6.09
C ALA A 86 -11.30 -1.00 5.01
N VAL A 87 -11.07 0.15 4.36
CA VAL A 87 -11.92 0.64 3.26
C VAL A 87 -11.93 -0.35 2.09
N LEU A 88 -10.78 -0.90 1.71
CA LEU A 88 -10.68 -1.92 0.66
C LEU A 88 -11.55 -3.14 0.97
N VAL A 89 -11.43 -3.71 2.16
CA VAL A 89 -12.19 -4.90 2.56
C VAL A 89 -13.69 -4.60 2.62
N MET A 90 -14.10 -3.46 3.18
CA MET A 90 -15.52 -3.06 3.23
C MET A 90 -16.10 -2.82 1.83
N SER A 91 -15.31 -2.24 0.93
CA SER A 91 -15.76 -1.89 -0.43
C SER A 91 -15.92 -3.10 -1.35
N GLN A 92 -15.24 -4.22 -1.07
CA GLN A 92 -15.25 -5.41 -1.91
C GLN A 92 -16.67 -5.97 -2.08
N ASP A 93 -17.37 -6.25 -0.99
CA ASP A 93 -18.73 -6.81 -1.04
C ASP A 93 -19.70 -5.86 -1.71
N TYR A 94 -19.57 -4.56 -1.43
CA TYR A 94 -20.42 -3.53 -2.02
C TYR A 94 -20.25 -3.43 -3.54
N MET A 95 -19.01 -3.42 -4.03
CA MET A 95 -18.73 -3.33 -5.47
C MET A 95 -19.05 -4.63 -6.20
N SER A 96 -18.86 -5.78 -5.56
CA SER A 96 -19.20 -7.09 -6.14
C SER A 96 -20.70 -7.19 -6.39
N ARG A 97 -21.52 -6.80 -5.41
CA ARG A 97 -23.00 -6.79 -5.52
C ARG A 97 -23.51 -5.85 -6.61
N ARG A 98 -22.78 -4.77 -6.91
CA ARG A 98 -23.15 -3.78 -7.93
C ARG A 98 -22.55 -4.06 -9.31
N GLY A 99 -21.77 -5.13 -9.46
CA GLY A 99 -21.07 -5.44 -10.72
C GLY A 99 -20.04 -4.38 -11.13
N LEU A 100 -19.57 -3.56 -10.17
CA LEU A 100 -18.61 -2.47 -10.40
C LEU A 100 -17.18 -2.86 -10.04
N LEU A 101 -16.96 -4.09 -9.58
CA LEU A 101 -15.69 -4.52 -9.03
C LEU A 101 -14.69 -4.76 -10.17
N LYS A 102 -13.90 -3.72 -10.45
CA LYS A 102 -12.77 -3.78 -11.39
C LYS A 102 -11.48 -4.06 -10.63
N PHE A 103 -10.58 -4.81 -11.26
CA PHE A 103 -9.24 -5.09 -10.72
C PHE A 103 -8.40 -3.81 -10.51
N GLU A 104 -8.70 -2.73 -11.21
CA GLU A 104 -8.01 -1.43 -11.09
C GLU A 104 -8.26 -0.75 -9.73
N TYR A 105 -9.41 -0.97 -9.11
CA TYR A 105 -9.79 -0.30 -7.87
C TYR A 105 -8.79 -0.53 -6.72
N PRO A 106 -8.42 -1.77 -6.35
CA PRO A 106 -7.44 -1.98 -5.30
C PRO A 106 -6.03 -1.49 -5.66
N ILE A 107 -5.68 -1.45 -6.95
CA ILE A 107 -4.37 -0.97 -7.40
C ILE A 107 -4.28 0.55 -7.30
N LEU A 108 -5.35 1.29 -7.64
CA LEU A 108 -5.38 2.75 -7.53
C LEU A 108 -5.35 3.26 -6.08
N ILE A 109 -5.67 2.39 -5.12
CA ILE A 109 -5.60 2.71 -3.69
C ILE A 109 -4.19 2.47 -3.14
N ALA A 110 -3.38 1.63 -3.78
CA ALA A 110 -1.99 1.32 -3.42
C ALA A 110 -1.00 2.36 -3.95
#